data_AF-A0A1C5JQS5-F1
#
_entry.id   AF-A0A1C5JQS5-F1
#
_cell.length_a   1.000
_cell.length_b   1.000
_cell.length_c   1.000
_cell.angle_alpha   90.00
_cell.angle_beta   90.00
_cell.angle_gamma   90.00
#
_symmetry.space_group_name_H-M   'P 1'
#
loop_
_entity.id
_entity.type
_entity.pdbx_description
1 polymer ?
#
loop_
_entity_poly.entity_id
_entity_poly.type
_entity_poly.pdbx_seq_one_letter_code
_entity_poly.pdbx_strand_id
1 'polypeptide(L)' 'MQLWTCNGTAAQQWTWTAGRDLVNPQANKCLDVTGNTSADGTKVQIWSCTGAANQKWNLPA' A
#
# COMPACT_ATOMS: atom_id res chain seq x y z
N MET A 1 0.67 7.56 -5.06
CA MET A 1 -0.56 7.43 -4.26
C MET A 1 -1.20 8.80 -4.10
N GLN A 2 -2.52 8.88 -4.04
CA GLN A 2 -3.23 10.14 -3.81
C GLN A 2 -4.49 9.92 -2.97
N LEU A 3 -4.94 10.97 -2.31
CA LEU A 3 -6.27 11.03 -1.72
C LEU A 3 -7.26 11.50 -2.79
N TRP A 4 -8.45 10.93 -2.76
CA TRP A 4 -9.56 11.31 -3.63
C TRP A 4 -10.86 11.02 -2.91
N THR A 5 -11.92 11.75 -3.23
CA THR A 5 -13.26 11.51 -2.67
C THR A 5 -13.63 10.03 -2.81
N CYS A 6 -14.21 9.44 -1.76
CA CYS A 6 -14.66 8.06 -1.80
C CYS A 6 -15.66 7.88 -2.95
N ASN A 7 -15.30 7.08 -3.95
CA ASN A 7 -16.08 6.91 -5.19
C ASN A 7 -16.47 5.45 -5.46
N GLY A 8 -16.18 4.54 -4.53
CA GLY A 8 -16.56 3.13 -4.61
C GLY A 8 -15.76 2.30 -5.62
N THR A 9 -14.83 2.91 -6.38
CA THR A 9 -14.01 2.17 -7.34
C THR A 9 -13.01 1.25 -6.65
N ALA A 10 -12.63 0.16 -7.32
CA ALA A 10 -11.67 -0.81 -6.77
C ALA A 10 -10.25 -0.22 -6.59
N ALA A 11 -9.96 0.94 -7.20
CA ALA A 11 -8.73 1.69 -6.96
C ALA A 11 -8.60 2.23 -5.52
N GLN A 12 -9.72 2.36 -4.80
CA GLN A 12 -9.76 2.80 -3.40
C GLN A 12 -9.96 1.66 -2.40
N GLN A 13 -10.03 0.42 -2.87
CA GLN A 13 -10.25 -0.77 -2.04
C GLN A 13 -8.91 -1.48 -1.78
N TRP A 14 -8.74 -1.97 -0.55
CA TRP A 14 -7.50 -2.58 -0.09
C TRP A 14 -7.80 -3.83 0.74
N THR A 15 -7.04 -4.88 0.50
CA THR A 15 -7.08 -6.12 1.28
C THR A 15 -5.87 -6.17 2.21
N TRP A 16 -6.14 -6.33 3.49
CA TRP A 16 -5.12 -6.61 4.51
C TRP A 16 -4.82 -8.10 4.55
N THR A 17 -3.55 -8.49 4.39
CA THR A 17 -3.15 -9.90 4.39
C THR A 17 -2.54 -10.32 5.72
N ALA A 18 -2.50 -11.64 5.99
CA ALA A 18 -1.78 -12.20 7.13
C ALA A 18 -0.27 -11.88 7.09
N GLY A 19 0.28 -11.67 5.88
CA GLY A 19 1.67 -11.24 5.65
C GLY A 19 1.93 -9.77 5.95
N ARG A 20 0.93 -9.04 6.47
CA ARG A 20 0.97 -7.60 6.77
C ARG A 20 1.10 -6.68 5.55
N ASP A 21 0.63 -7.15 4.39
CA ASP A 21 0.56 -6.35 3.18
C ASP A 21 -0.81 -5.67 3.05
N LEU A 22 -0.82 -4.45 2.54
CA LEU A 22 -2.03 -3.82 2.00
C LEU A 22 -2.01 -3.97 0.48
N VAL A 23 -2.84 -4.86 -0.05
CA VAL A 23 -2.91 -5.17 -1.49
C VAL A 23 -4.09 -4.45 -2.12
N ASN A 24 -3.87 -3.72 -3.21
CA ASN A 24 -4.95 -3.24 -4.05
C ASN A 24 -5.39 -4.36 -5.01
N PRO A 25 -6.62 -4.91 -4.91
CA PRO A 25 -7.03 -6.06 -5.70
C PRO A 25 -7.12 -5.77 -7.20
N GLN A 26 -7.47 -4.55 -7.59
CA GLN A 26 -7.56 -4.15 -9.01
C GLN A 26 -6.17 -4.14 -9.67
N ALA A 27 -5.15 -3.65 -8.97
CA ALA A 27 -3.78 -3.58 -9.49
C ALA A 27 -2.98 -4.87 -9.27
N ASN A 28 -3.44 -5.75 -8.37
CA ASN A 28 -2.69 -6.89 -7.84
C ASN A 28 -1.28 -6.49 -7.34
N LYS A 29 -1.23 -5.40 -6.57
CA LYS A 29 0.01 -4.74 -6.12
C LYS A 29 -0.13 -4.23 -4.69
N CYS A 30 0.99 -4.07 -4.01
CA CYS A 30 1.07 -3.70 -2.60
C CYS A 30 1.29 -2.20 -2.40
N LEU A 31 0.82 -1.70 -1.26
CA LEU A 31 1.17 -0.39 -0.73
C LEU A 31 2.65 -0.38 -0.31
N ASP A 32 3.42 0.54 -0.88
CA ASP A 32 4.88 0.49 -0.85
C ASP A 32 5.47 1.87 -0.52
N VAL A 33 6.41 1.94 0.42
CA VAL A 33 7.25 3.12 0.63
C VAL A 33 8.38 3.11 -0.40
N THR A 34 8.40 4.12 -1.28
CA THR A 34 9.31 4.16 -2.43
C THR A 34 10.77 4.11 -2.00
N GLY A 35 11.54 3.22 -2.64
CA GLY A 35 12.99 3.11 -2.43
C GLY A 35 13.41 2.44 -1.11
N ASN A 36 12.48 1.82 -0.38
CA ASN A 36 12.77 1.10 0.87
C ASN A 36 13.58 1.92 1.88
N THR A 37 13.17 3.17 2.08
CA THR A 37 13.79 4.13 3.00
C THR A 37 12.78 4.63 4.03
N SER A 38 13.27 5.04 5.19
CA SER A 38 12.49 5.61 6.29
C SER A 38 12.58 7.13 6.38
N ALA A 39 13.18 7.79 5.38
CA ALA A 39 13.31 9.25 5.37
C ALA A 39 11.95 9.94 5.30
N ASP A 40 11.78 11.02 6.07
CA ASP A 40 10.55 11.80 6.05
C ASP A 40 10.23 12.36 4.67
N GLY A 41 8.94 12.41 4.33
CA GLY A 41 8.46 12.87 3.03
C GLY A 41 8.60 11.84 1.90
N THR A 42 9.18 10.66 2.17
CA THR A 42 9.22 9.56 1.20
C THR A 42 7.80 9.23 0.74
N LYS A 43 7.64 9.16 -0.58
CA LYS A 43 6.32 8.93 -1.18
C LYS A 43 5.92 7.47 -1.03
N VAL A 44 4.60 7.28 -0.96
CA VAL A 44 3.97 5.97 -1.00
C VAL A 44 3.43 5.73 -2.41
N GLN A 45 3.59 4.50 -2.89
CA GLN A 45 3.23 4.07 -4.22
C GLN A 45 2.50 2.71 -4.21
N ILE A 46 2.08 2.29 -5.40
CA ILE A 46 1.57 0.95 -5.66
C ILE A 46 2.63 0.21 -6.44
N TRP A 47 3.23 -0.82 -5.85
CA TRP A 47 4.33 -1.57 -6.44
C TRP A 47 4.09 -3.08 -6.38
N SER A 48 4.78 -3.84 -7.23
CA SER A 48 4.75 -5.29 -7.17
C SER A 48 4.99 -5.77 -5.74
N CYS A 49 4.17 -6.69 -5.26
CA CYS A 49 4.34 -7.26 -3.93
C CYS A 49 5.64 -8.07 -3.89
N THR A 50 6.57 -7.68 -3.03
CA THR A 50 7.90 -8.29 -2.89
C THR A 50 8.09 -9.00 -1.55
N GLY A 51 7.24 -8.71 -0.57
CA GLY A 51 7.42 -9.18 0.80
C GLY A 51 8.46 -8.39 1.62
N ALA A 52 9.06 -7.35 1.02
CA ALA A 52 10.03 -6.48 1.69
C ALA A 52 9.38 -5.65 2.82
N ALA A 53 10.22 -5.18 3.76
CA ALA A 53 9.76 -4.48 4.96
C ALA A 53 9.01 -3.18 4.66
N ASN A 54 9.36 -2.46 3.60
CA ASN A 54 8.70 -1.23 3.15
C ASN A 54 7.29 -1.42 2.61
N GLN A 55 6.80 -2.66 2.54
CA GLN A 55 5.44 -3.01 2.16
C GLN A 55 4.62 -3.55 3.34
N LYS A 56 5.21 -3.55 4.55
CA LYS A 56 4.58 -4.06 5.76
C LYS A 56 4.01 -2.92 6.59
N TRP A 57 2.72 -3.00 6.88
CA TRP A 57 2.00 -1.95 7.61
C TRP A 57 1.55 -2.45 8.98
N ASN A 58 1.12 -1.54 9.85
CA ASN A 58 0.33 -1.91 11.02
C ASN A 58 -0.94 -1.09 10.93
N LEU A 59 -2.09 -1.76 10.95
CA LEU A 59 -3.37 -1.06 10.93
C LEU A 59 -3.67 -0.47 12.30
N PRO A 60 -4.40 0.66 12.37
CA PRO A 60 -4.96 1.15 13.61
C PRO A 60 -5.79 0.07 14.31
N ALA A 61 -5.77 0.07 15.64
CA ALA A 61 -6.63 -0.75 16.47
C ALA A 61 -8.07 -0.22 16.48
#